data_AF-A0A7Y2Y2C6-F1
#
_entry.id   AF-A0A7Y2Y2C6-F1
#
_cell.length_a   1.000
_cell.length_b   1.000
_cell.length_c   1.000
_cell.angle_alpha   90.00
_cell.angle_beta   90.00
_cell.angle_gamma   90.00
#
_symmetry.space_group_name_H-M   'P 1'
#
loop_
_entity.id
_entity.type
_entity.pdbx_description
1 polymer ?
#
loop_
_entity_poly.entity_id
_entity_poly.type
_entity_poly.pdbx_seq_one_letter_code
_entity_poly.pdbx_strand_id
1 'polypeptide(L)'
;MLTPVKAVKGMPDVLKKFDRAANDLYSRAVSKVRQPIEALFAWLIEKSDIQKASKVRSTKGLSLHVYGRLAAAFITLIFNS
;
A
#
# COMPACT_ATOMS: atom_id res chain seq x y z
N MET A 1 14.14 -4.48 -2.01
CA MET A 1 12.90 -3.68 -2.14
C MET A 1 13.14 -2.66 -3.25
N LEU A 2 12.38 -2.70 -4.35
CA LEU A 2 12.52 -1.71 -5.42
C LEU A 2 11.92 -0.39 -4.94
N THR A 3 12.71 0.68 -4.92
CA THR A 3 12.28 2.02 -4.51
C THR A 3 12.46 3.00 -5.67
N PRO A 4 11.61 4.04 -5.77
CA PRO A 4 11.84 5.13 -6.71
C PRO A 4 13.25 5.71 -6.56
N VAL A 5 13.80 6.26 -7.65
CA VAL A 5 15.13 6.86 -7.63
C VAL A 5 15.09 8.13 -6.77
N LYS A 6 15.94 8.18 -5.74
CA LYS A 6 16.11 9.35 -4.90
C LYS A 6 17.10 10.31 -5.56
N ALA A 7 16.78 11.60 -5.59
CA ALA A 7 17.71 12.61 -6.08
C ALA A 7 18.97 12.71 -5.20
N VAL A 8 20.14 12.73 -5.84
CA VAL A 8 21.45 12.86 -5.17
C VAL A 8 21.78 14.33 -4.95
N LYS A 9 22.15 14.71 -3.72
CA LYS A 9 22.51 16.09 -3.37
C LYS A 9 23.87 16.45 -4.00
N GLY A 10 23.94 17.58 -4.69
CA GLY A 10 25.18 18.08 -5.32
C GLY A 10 25.48 17.53 -6.72
N MET A 11 24.54 16.78 -7.33
CA MET A 11 24.69 16.28 -8.70
C MET A 11 24.66 17.45 -9.71
N PRO A 12 25.60 17.52 -10.67
CA PRO A 12 25.56 18.51 -11.75
C PRO A 12 24.26 18.45 -12.55
N ASP A 13 23.69 19.61 -12.88
CA ASP A 13 22.39 19.69 -13.58
C ASP A 13 22.39 19.01 -14.95
N VAL A 14 23.53 18.96 -15.62
CA VAL A 14 23.68 18.30 -16.93
C VAL A 14 23.43 16.80 -16.81
N LEU A 15 24.06 16.15 -15.82
CA LEU A 15 23.88 14.72 -15.55
C LEU A 15 22.45 14.43 -15.08
N LYS A 16 21.90 15.29 -14.21
CA LYS A 16 20.52 15.15 -13.73
C LYS A 16 19.51 15.21 -14.88
N LYS A 17 19.72 16.09 -15.86
CA LYS A 17 18.86 16.19 -17.06
C LYS A 17 19.02 14.98 -17.96
N PHE A 18 20.25 14.48 -18.13
CA PHE A 18 20.54 13.30 -18.93
C PHE A 18 19.84 12.05 -18.38
N ASP A 19 19.96 11.80 -17.07
CA ASP A 19 19.39 10.60 -16.43
C ASP A 19 17.88 10.72 -16.15
N ARG A 20 17.29 11.92 -16.31
CA ARG A 20 15.91 12.20 -15.91
C ARG A 20 14.91 11.24 -16.53
N ALA A 21 14.98 11.04 -17.85
CA ALA A 21 14.00 10.21 -18.55
C ALA A 21 14.03 8.75 -18.08
N ALA A 22 15.23 8.20 -17.86
CA ALA A 22 15.41 6.85 -17.35
C ALA A 22 14.93 6.72 -15.90
N ASN A 23 15.29 7.68 -15.04
CA ASN A 23 14.90 7.70 -13.63
C ASN A 23 13.39 7.86 -13.45
N ASP A 24 12.74 8.70 -14.26
CA ASP A 24 11.29 8.91 -14.25
C ASP A 24 10.56 7.63 -14.74
N LEU A 25 11.05 7.00 -15.81
CA LEU A 25 10.48 5.74 -16.31
C LEU A 25 10.56 4.62 -15.26
N TYR A 26 11.73 4.45 -14.66
CA TYR A 26 11.93 3.45 -13.59
C TYR A 26 11.05 3.75 -12.37
N SER A 27 11.03 4.99 -11.90
CA SER A 27 10.24 5.37 -10.72
C SER A 27 8.73 5.21 -10.97
N ARG A 28 8.27 5.47 -12.20
CA ARG A 28 6.88 5.21 -12.61
C ARG A 28 6.57 3.72 -12.63
N ALA A 29 7.46 2.89 -13.16
CA ALA A 29 7.30 1.44 -13.16
C ALA A 29 7.21 0.88 -11.73
N VAL A 30 8.13 1.29 -10.84
CA VAL A 30 8.09 0.91 -9.42
C VAL A 30 6.80 1.36 -8.75
N SER A 31 6.31 2.57 -9.07
CA SER A 31 5.07 3.09 -8.48
C SER A 31 3.83 2.37 -8.99
N LYS A 32 3.79 2.00 -10.28
CA LYS A 32 2.70 1.24 -10.87
C LYS A 32 2.50 -0.13 -10.20
N VAL A 33 3.59 -0.76 -9.78
CA VAL A 33 3.54 -2.05 -9.04
C VAL A 33 3.00 -1.86 -7.61
N ARG A 34 3.29 -0.71 -6.98
CA ARG A 34 2.91 -0.44 -5.58
C ARG A 34 1.48 0.05 -5.42
N GLN A 35 0.99 0.86 -6.36
CA GLN A 35 -0.37 1.40 -6.39
C GLN A 35 -1.49 0.37 -6.12
N PRO A 36 -1.51 -0.83 -6.74
CA PRO A 36 -2.57 -1.81 -6.45
C PRO A 36 -2.50 -2.35 -5.01
N ILE A 37 -1.29 -2.47 -4.44
CA ILE A 37 -1.10 -2.90 -3.05
C ILE A 37 -1.63 -1.82 -2.10
N GLU A 38 -1.28 -0.56 -2.35
CA GLU A 38 -1.79 0.59 -1.58
C GLU A 38 -3.32 0.68 -1.66
N ALA A 39 -3.90 0.52 -2.85
CA ALA A 39 -5.34 0.53 -3.06
C ALA A 39 -6.05 -0.62 -2.34
N LEU A 40 -5.49 -1.83 -2.39
CA LEU A 40 -6.03 -2.99 -1.67
C LEU A 40 -6.07 -2.75 -0.16
N PHE A 41 -4.98 -2.27 0.43
CA PHE A 41 -4.93 -2.01 1.86
C PHE A 41 -5.82 -0.84 2.28
N ALA A 42 -5.93 0.21 1.45
CA ALA A 42 -6.86 1.31 1.69
C ALA A 42 -8.31 0.80 1.75
N TRP A 43 -8.72 0.02 0.74
CA TRP A 43 -10.04 -0.59 0.70
C TRP A 43 -10.28 -1.54 1.88
N LEU A 44 -9.28 -2.34 2.24
CA LEU A 44 -9.38 -3.27 3.37
C LEU A 44 -9.60 -2.54 4.69
N ILE A 45 -8.85 -1.46 4.93
CA ILE A 45 -9.00 -0.63 6.15
C ILE A 45 -10.40 -0.03 6.20
N GLU A 46 -10.91 0.48 5.08
CA GLU A 46 -12.25 1.06 4.99
C GLU A 46 -13.35 0.02 5.29
N LYS A 47 -13.26 -1.18 4.72
CA LYS A 47 -14.31 -2.21 4.88
C LYS A 47 -14.24 -2.98 6.20
N SER A 48 -13.04 -3.25 6.70
CA SER A 48 -12.85 -4.03 7.92
C SER A 48 -12.83 -3.18 9.19
N ASP A 49 -12.53 -1.88 9.08
CA ASP A 49 -12.33 -0.96 10.20
C ASP A 49 -11.34 -1.52 11.24
N ILE A 50 -10.29 -2.18 10.73
CA ILE A 50 -9.35 -2.99 11.52
C ILE A 50 -8.63 -2.18 12.61
N GLN A 51 -8.55 -0.85 12.48
CA GLN A 51 -7.92 0.01 13.48
C GLN A 51 -8.68 0.01 14.82
N LYS A 52 -9.99 -0.27 14.83
CA LYS A 52 -10.77 -0.43 16.08
C LYS A 52 -10.34 -1.66 16.89
N ALA A 53 -9.65 -2.62 16.28
CA ALA A 53 -9.13 -3.80 16.96
C ALA A 53 -8.20 -3.45 18.14
N SER A 54 -7.52 -2.29 18.08
CA SER A 54 -6.70 -1.76 19.18
C SER A 54 -7.44 -1.57 20.51
N LYS A 55 -8.77 -1.43 20.48
CA LYS A 55 -9.60 -1.26 21.68
C LYS A 55 -9.98 -2.58 22.35
N VAL A 56 -9.74 -3.72 21.68
CA VAL A 56 -10.11 -5.04 22.19
C VAL A 56 -9.07 -5.53 23.19
N ARG A 57 -9.48 -5.74 24.45
CA ARG A 57 -8.56 -6.11 25.54
C ARG A 57 -8.30 -7.61 25.70
N SER A 58 -9.09 -8.46 25.02
CA SER A 58 -8.95 -9.92 25.06
C SER A 58 -8.29 -10.43 23.79
N THR A 59 -7.26 -11.26 23.91
CA THR A 59 -6.55 -11.86 22.76
C THR A 59 -7.45 -12.74 21.90
N LYS A 60 -8.36 -13.49 22.53
CA LYS A 60 -9.39 -14.30 21.83
C LYS A 60 -10.38 -13.42 21.08
N GLY A 61 -10.86 -12.35 21.74
CA GLY A 61 -11.76 -11.38 21.12
C GLY A 61 -11.11 -10.62 19.96
N LEU A 62 -9.82 -10.30 20.09
CA LEU A 62 -9.04 -9.64 19.05
C LEU A 62 -8.93 -10.53 17.81
N SER A 63 -8.58 -11.79 17.99
CA SER A 63 -8.46 -12.76 16.88
C SER A 63 -9.79 -12.92 16.15
N LEU A 64 -10.89 -13.10 16.89
CA LEU A 64 -12.23 -13.19 16.30
C LEU A 64 -12.61 -11.92 15.54
N HIS A 65 -12.31 -10.74 16.08
CA HIS A 65 -12.60 -9.47 15.45
C HIS A 65 -11.85 -9.31 14.12
N VAL A 66 -10.54 -9.56 14.12
CA VAL A 66 -9.68 -9.41 12.93
C VAL A 66 -10.09 -10.41 11.84
N TYR A 67 -10.14 -11.71 12.16
CA TYR A 67 -10.47 -12.72 11.16
C TYR A 67 -11.91 -12.62 10.67
N GLY A 68 -12.87 -12.30 11.56
CA GLY A 68 -14.27 -12.11 11.20
C GLY A 68 -14.49 -10.90 10.28
N ARG A 69 -13.85 -9.76 10.56
CA ARG A 69 -13.93 -8.56 9.72
C ARG A 69 -13.25 -8.76 8.36
N LEU A 70 -12.11 -9.45 8.33
CA LEU A 70 -11.45 -9.82 7.07
C LEU A 70 -12.34 -10.74 6.23
N ALA A 71 -12.91 -11.78 6.82
CA ALA A 71 -13.82 -12.69 6.13
C ALA A 71 -15.02 -11.94 5.55
N ALA A 72 -15.67 -11.08 6.34
CA ALA A 72 -16.79 -10.26 5.87
C ALA A 72 -16.40 -9.31 4.73
N ALA A 73 -15.21 -8.70 4.78
CA ALA A 73 -14.71 -7.84 3.72
C ALA A 73 -14.53 -8.63 2.40
N PHE A 74 -13.88 -9.80 2.45
CA PHE A 74 -13.69 -10.63 1.25
C PHE A 74 -15.00 -11.24 0.71
N ILE A 75 -15.93 -11.64 1.58
CA ILE A 75 -17.28 -12.05 1.15
C ILE A 75 -17.96 -10.90 0.40
N THR A 76 -17.88 -9.67 0.94
CA THR A 76 -18.43 -8.49 0.26
C THR A 76 -17.75 -8.25 -1.09
N LEU A 77 -16.44 -8.45 -1.20
CA LEU A 77 -15.72 -8.31 -2.48
C LEU A 77 -16.17 -9.33 -3.54
N ILE A 78 -16.50 -10.56 -3.12
CA ILE A 78 -16.90 -11.64 -4.03
C ILE A 78 -18.37 -11.47 -4.47
N PHE A 79 -19.26 -11.13 -3.55
CA PHE A 79 -20.71 -11.13 -3.78
C PHE A 79 -21.32 -9.76 -4.09
N ASN A 80 -20.55 -8.68 -3.96
CA ASN A 80 -20.99 -7.30 -4.19
C ASN A 80 -20.08 -6.57 -5.20
N SER A 81 -19.44 -7.34 -6.11
CA SER A 81 -18.67 -6.80 -7.23
C SER A 81 -19.53 -6.41 -8.41
#